data_AF-A0A1L6RC88-F1
#
_entry.id   AF-A0A1L6RC88-F1
#
_cell.length_a   1.000
_cell.length_b   1.000
_cell.length_c   1.000
_cell.angle_alpha   90.00
_cell.angle_beta   90.00
_cell.angle_gamma   90.00
#
_symmetry.space_group_name_H-M   'P 1'
#
loop_
_entity.id
_entity.type
_entity.pdbx_description
1 polymer ?
#
loop_
_entity_poly.entity_id
_entity_poly.type
_entity_poly.pdbx_seq_one_letter_code
_entity_poly.pdbx_strand_id
1 'polypeptide(L)'
;MSKFDDIKKLKELLDNDLITQKEFDNQKKLILDIPVATEETPKAKVQKTKEYNRIQEEKHHNKITVIVVCSLFAIFFASILVGIRHDRIILDKKEFASEITSDTDYKVRYRPKKHIFEYVAKDGTDWQDILESNTEEYRDDDSVRATFIHNWRNNVIPSIKVRSREKLVKGSTIEIIDSIDESTKLLEVEDGEVIYDKFENIED
;
A
#
# COMPACT_ATOMS: atom_id res chain seq x y z
N MET A 1 -54.21 22.54 50.76
CA MET A 1 -52.90 22.58 50.05
C MET A 1 -53.20 22.78 48.58
N SER A 2 -52.57 23.75 47.92
CA SER A 2 -52.90 24.08 46.52
C SER A 2 -52.28 23.04 45.57
N LYS A 3 -53.00 22.59 44.53
CA LYS A 3 -52.45 21.69 43.49
C LYS A 3 -51.16 22.22 42.86
N PHE A 4 -50.96 23.54 42.89
CA PHE A 4 -49.73 24.18 42.43
C PHE A 4 -48.52 23.95 43.35
N ASP A 5 -48.73 23.84 44.67
CA ASP A 5 -47.65 23.56 45.63
C ASP A 5 -47.12 22.14 45.45
N ASP A 6 -48.01 21.19 45.15
CA ASP A 6 -47.65 19.79 44.93
C ASP A 6 -46.88 19.60 43.61
N ILE A 7 -47.27 20.32 42.54
CA ILE A 7 -46.52 20.32 41.28
C ILE A 7 -45.14 20.99 41.45
N LYS A 8 -45.03 22.01 42.30
CA LYS A 8 -43.75 22.67 42.58
C LYS A 8 -42.77 21.73 43.28
N LYS A 9 -43.23 20.99 44.30
CA LYS A 9 -42.43 19.96 44.97
C LYS A 9 -42.04 18.83 44.02
N LEU A 10 -42.96 18.40 43.16
CA LEU A 10 -42.67 17.37 42.16
C LEU A 10 -41.59 17.82 41.18
N LYS A 11 -41.57 19.12 40.81
CA LYS A 11 -40.54 19.68 39.93
C LYS A 11 -39.19 19.77 40.64
N GLU A 12 -39.16 20.13 41.93
CA GLU A 12 -37.93 20.10 42.72
C GLU A 12 -37.32 18.70 42.80
N LEU A 13 -38.13 17.64 42.84
CA LEU A 13 -37.63 16.26 42.80
C LEU A 13 -37.02 15.89 41.43
N LEU A 14 -37.58 16.40 40.34
CA LEU A 14 -37.05 16.23 39.00
C LEU A 14 -35.75 17.02 38.79
N ASP A 15 -35.73 18.29 39.22
CA ASP A 15 -34.56 19.17 39.09
C ASP A 15 -33.36 18.67 39.94
N ASN A 16 -33.61 17.82 40.95
CA ASN A 16 -32.59 17.14 41.75
C ASN A 16 -32.29 15.69 41.29
N ASP A 17 -32.73 15.29 40.09
CA ASP A 17 -32.55 13.96 39.49
C ASP A 17 -33.08 12.77 40.33
N LEU A 18 -33.95 13.02 41.32
CA LEU A 18 -34.52 11.96 42.17
C LEU A 18 -35.65 11.18 41.48
N ILE A 19 -36.25 11.76 40.43
CA ILE A 19 -37.27 11.12 39.60
C ILE A 19 -36.98 11.38 38.13
N THR A 20 -37.41 10.48 37.25
CA THR A 20 -37.26 10.70 35.81
C THR A 20 -38.34 11.64 35.26
N GLN A 21 -38.07 12.26 34.11
CA GLN A 21 -39.05 13.10 33.39
C GLN A 21 -40.38 12.39 33.15
N LYS A 22 -40.33 11.07 32.92
CA LYS A 22 -41.51 10.23 32.69
C LYS A 22 -42.33 10.02 33.97
N GLU A 23 -41.68 9.84 35.12
CA GLU A 23 -42.36 9.81 36.42
C GLU A 23 -43.03 11.16 36.72
N PHE A 24 -42.32 12.27 36.48
CA PHE A 24 -42.84 13.63 36.70
C PHE A 24 -44.12 13.87 35.88
N ASP A 25 -44.11 13.55 34.59
CA ASP A 25 -45.27 13.80 33.71
C ASP A 25 -46.49 12.94 34.07
N ASN A 26 -46.27 11.70 34.56
CA ASN A 26 -47.35 10.84 35.02
C ASN A 26 -47.97 11.36 36.33
N GLN A 27 -47.13 11.73 37.31
CA GLN A 27 -47.63 12.23 38.59
C GLN A 27 -48.26 13.63 38.45
N LYS A 28 -47.74 14.48 37.58
CA LYS A 28 -48.34 15.78 37.24
C LYS A 28 -49.74 15.62 36.64
N LYS A 29 -49.95 14.62 35.76
CA LYS A 29 -51.27 14.31 35.18
C LYS A 29 -52.27 13.83 36.23
N LEU A 30 -51.80 13.04 37.21
CA LEU A 30 -52.61 12.59 38.36
C LEU A 30 -53.01 13.77 39.27
N ILE A 31 -52.10 14.69 39.58
CA ILE A 31 -52.40 15.88 40.42
C ILE A 31 -53.38 16.84 39.72
N LEU A 32 -53.31 16.92 38.39
CA LEU A 32 -54.19 17.74 37.57
C LEU A 32 -55.54 17.08 37.24
N ASP A 33 -55.86 15.91 37.82
CA ASP A 33 -57.09 15.13 37.59
C ASP A 33 -57.39 14.88 36.10
N ILE A 34 -56.36 14.64 35.29
CA ILE A 34 -56.54 14.22 33.89
C ILE A 34 -56.70 12.69 33.90
N PRO A 35 -57.82 12.12 33.40
CA PRO A 35 -58.14 10.72 33.60
C PRO A 35 -57.08 9.81 32.97
N VAL A 36 -56.41 9.01 33.82
CA VAL A 36 -55.50 7.94 33.44
C VAL A 36 -56.34 6.71 33.11
N ALA A 37 -56.39 6.30 31.85
CA ALA A 37 -57.11 5.11 31.42
C ALA A 37 -56.33 3.84 31.80
N THR A 38 -56.96 3.00 32.64
CA THR A 38 -56.53 1.65 33.05
C THR A 38 -56.98 0.56 32.06
N GLU A 39 -56.28 -0.57 32.14
CA GLU A 39 -56.13 -1.70 31.21
C GLU A 39 -57.39 -2.47 30.76
N GLU A 40 -57.35 -2.99 29.51
CA GLU A 40 -58.05 -4.21 29.10
C GLU A 40 -57.09 -5.16 28.35
N THR A 41 -57.09 -6.44 28.74
CA THR A 41 -56.70 -7.59 27.88
C THR A 41 -57.80 -8.64 28.03
N PRO A 42 -58.24 -9.37 26.97
CA PRO A 42 -57.37 -10.35 26.31
C PRO A 42 -57.57 -10.53 24.78
N LYS A 43 -56.62 -11.26 24.17
CA LYS A 43 -56.59 -11.82 22.79
C LYS A 43 -56.21 -10.88 21.63
N ALA A 44 -54.92 -10.56 21.53
CA ALA A 44 -54.17 -10.43 20.25
C ALA A 44 -52.65 -10.28 20.48
N LYS A 45 -52.02 -11.11 21.33
CA LYS A 45 -50.55 -11.09 21.55
C LYS A 45 -49.86 -12.28 20.86
N VAL A 46 -49.94 -12.36 19.53
CA VAL A 46 -49.03 -13.21 18.74
C VAL A 46 -48.50 -12.50 17.50
N GLN A 47 -49.23 -11.52 16.94
CA GLN A 47 -48.76 -10.79 15.74
C GLN A 47 -47.83 -9.61 16.05
N LYS A 48 -48.11 -8.79 17.08
CA LYS A 48 -47.28 -7.59 17.36
C LYS A 48 -45.85 -7.90 17.85
N THR A 49 -45.62 -9.05 18.51
CA THR A 49 -44.27 -9.44 18.96
C THR A 49 -43.41 -9.92 17.80
N LYS A 50 -43.99 -10.63 16.81
CA LYS A 50 -43.29 -11.01 15.58
C LYS A 50 -42.95 -9.79 14.73
N GLU A 51 -43.87 -8.82 14.63
CA GLU A 51 -43.65 -7.61 13.84
C GLU A 51 -42.62 -6.66 14.50
N TYR A 52 -42.66 -6.50 15.83
CA TYR A 52 -41.63 -5.74 16.56
C TYR A 52 -40.26 -6.41 16.50
N ASN A 53 -40.18 -7.74 16.65
CA ASN A 53 -38.92 -8.48 16.50
C ASN A 53 -38.42 -8.43 15.05
N ARG A 54 -39.30 -8.48 14.04
CA ARG A 54 -38.94 -8.31 12.63
C ARG A 54 -38.40 -6.90 12.33
N ILE A 55 -39.02 -5.85 12.89
CA ILE A 55 -38.56 -4.46 12.72
C ILE A 55 -37.22 -4.23 13.45
N GLN A 56 -37.02 -4.85 14.63
CA GLN A 56 -35.73 -4.80 15.33
C GLN A 56 -34.64 -5.58 14.59
N GLU A 57 -34.95 -6.78 14.08
CA GLU A 57 -34.04 -7.57 13.23
C GLU A 57 -33.71 -6.83 11.94
N GLU A 58 -34.68 -6.24 11.24
CA GLU A 58 -34.46 -5.39 10.05
C GLU A 58 -33.57 -4.17 10.36
N LYS A 59 -33.74 -3.54 11.53
CA LYS A 59 -32.92 -2.39 11.94
C LYS A 59 -31.48 -2.80 12.28
N HIS A 60 -31.28 -3.95 12.91
CA HIS A 60 -29.96 -4.52 13.15
C HIS A 60 -29.30 -5.00 11.86
N HIS A 61 -30.06 -5.63 10.95
CA HIS A 61 -29.58 -6.06 9.64
C HIS A 61 -29.16 -4.85 8.80
N ASN A 62 -29.99 -3.79 8.72
CA ASN A 62 -29.65 -2.56 8.01
C ASN A 62 -28.40 -1.87 8.57
N LYS A 63 -28.22 -1.86 9.90
CA LYS A 63 -26.98 -1.35 10.51
C LYS A 63 -25.76 -2.17 10.10
N ILE A 64 -25.86 -3.49 10.14
CA ILE A 64 -24.78 -4.39 9.71
C ILE A 64 -24.49 -4.18 8.22
N THR A 65 -25.51 -4.09 7.37
CA THR A 65 -25.37 -3.82 5.94
C THR A 65 -24.65 -2.49 5.68
N VAL A 66 -25.01 -1.42 6.38
CA VAL A 66 -24.32 -0.11 6.25
C VAL A 66 -22.85 -0.22 6.65
N ILE A 67 -22.53 -0.90 7.76
CA ILE A 67 -21.14 -1.09 8.20
C ILE A 67 -20.34 -1.89 7.16
N VAL A 68 -20.91 -2.97 6.64
CA VAL A 68 -20.27 -3.80 5.61
C VAL A 68 -20.03 -2.99 4.34
N VAL A 69 -21.03 -2.21 3.88
CA VAL A 69 -20.90 -1.35 2.71
C VAL A 69 -19.81 -0.29 2.91
N CYS A 70 -19.79 0.41 4.05
CA CYS A 70 -18.72 1.38 4.36
C CYS A 70 -17.33 0.74 4.39
N SER A 71 -17.23 -0.49 4.91
CA SER A 71 -15.97 -1.24 4.97
C SER A 71 -15.49 -1.62 3.56
N LEU A 72 -16.40 -2.07 2.69
CA LEU A 72 -16.11 -2.37 1.29
C LEU A 72 -15.68 -1.11 0.52
N PHE A 73 -16.33 0.03 0.74
CA PHE A 73 -15.92 1.30 0.15
C PHE A 73 -14.51 1.71 0.60
N ALA A 74 -14.19 1.57 1.89
CA ALA A 74 -12.86 1.89 2.40
C ALA A 74 -11.77 1.01 1.76
N ILE A 75 -12.03 -0.30 1.62
CA ILE A 75 -11.12 -1.23 0.94
C ILE A 75 -10.96 -0.85 -0.52
N PHE A 76 -12.07 -0.54 -1.22
CA PHE A 76 -12.05 -0.13 -2.63
C PHE A 76 -11.18 1.12 -2.86
N PHE A 77 -11.37 2.18 -2.06
CA PHE A 77 -10.54 3.39 -2.16
C PHE A 77 -9.07 3.11 -1.82
N ALA A 78 -8.80 2.27 -0.82
CA ALA A 78 -7.43 1.87 -0.50
C ALA A 78 -6.76 1.14 -1.66
N SER A 79 -7.46 0.21 -2.32
CA SER A 79 -6.95 -0.50 -3.50
C SER A 79 -6.63 0.44 -4.65
N ILE A 80 -7.49 1.44 -4.93
CA ILE A 80 -7.24 2.46 -5.96
C ILE A 80 -5.98 3.27 -5.61
N LEU A 81 -5.86 3.74 -4.38
CA LEU A 81 -4.69 4.51 -3.91
C LEU A 81 -3.38 3.72 -4.05
N VAL A 82 -3.39 2.44 -3.69
CA VAL A 82 -2.24 1.55 -3.87
C VAL A 82 -1.91 1.38 -5.35
N GLY A 83 -2.91 1.19 -6.21
CA GLY A 83 -2.73 1.12 -7.66
C GLY A 83 -2.07 2.37 -8.23
N ILE A 84 -2.60 3.56 -7.93
CA ILE A 84 -2.03 4.84 -8.38
C ILE A 84 -0.59 5.01 -7.90
N ARG A 85 -0.30 4.66 -6.65
CA ARG A 85 1.06 4.76 -6.09
C ARG A 85 2.02 3.81 -6.80
N HIS A 86 1.59 2.58 -7.05
CA HIS A 86 2.38 1.58 -7.75
C HIS A 86 2.69 2.02 -9.19
N ASP A 87 1.69 2.55 -9.90
CA ASP A 87 1.86 3.06 -11.26
C ASP A 87 2.82 4.26 -11.32
N ARG A 88 2.75 5.16 -10.33
CA ARG A 88 3.73 6.25 -10.20
C ARG A 88 5.15 5.75 -9.98
N ILE A 89 5.35 4.79 -9.08
CA ILE A 89 6.68 4.20 -8.86
C ILE A 89 7.24 3.57 -10.14
N ILE A 90 6.39 2.89 -10.93
CA ILE A 90 6.82 2.33 -12.22
C ILE A 90 7.21 3.45 -13.19
N LEU A 91 6.42 4.53 -13.24
CA LEU A 91 6.70 5.66 -14.12
C LEU A 91 8.02 6.33 -13.73
N ASP A 92 8.23 6.62 -12.45
CA ASP A 92 9.45 7.23 -11.93
C ASP A 92 10.68 6.38 -12.28
N LYS A 93 10.59 5.05 -12.14
CA LYS A 93 11.68 4.13 -12.52
C LYS A 93 11.95 4.08 -14.03
N LYS A 94 10.91 4.20 -14.87
CA LYS A 94 11.08 4.30 -16.32
C LYS A 94 11.72 5.62 -16.73
N GLU A 95 11.29 6.72 -16.12
CA GLU A 95 11.86 8.05 -16.36
C GLU A 95 13.33 8.09 -15.95
N PHE A 96 13.65 7.57 -14.77
CA PHE A 96 15.04 7.40 -14.32
C PHE A 96 15.89 6.57 -15.28
N ALA A 97 15.38 5.45 -15.80
CA ALA A 97 16.09 4.67 -16.81
C ALA A 97 16.32 5.47 -18.11
N SER A 98 15.36 6.29 -18.50
CA SER A 98 15.49 7.18 -19.68
C SER A 98 16.52 8.29 -19.46
N GLU A 99 16.56 8.87 -18.26
CA GLU A 99 17.53 9.90 -17.87
C GLU A 99 18.97 9.34 -17.88
N ILE A 100 19.18 8.16 -17.29
CA ILE A 100 20.51 7.52 -17.37
C ILE A 100 20.85 7.22 -18.84
N THR A 101 19.87 6.81 -19.63
CA THR A 101 20.08 6.57 -21.06
C THR A 101 20.44 7.84 -21.83
N SER A 102 19.95 9.02 -21.46
CA SER A 102 20.36 10.27 -22.11
C SER A 102 21.75 10.71 -21.68
N ASP A 103 22.10 10.46 -20.43
CA ASP A 103 23.25 11.09 -19.77
C ASP A 103 24.50 10.22 -19.76
N THR A 104 24.37 8.96 -20.17
CA THR A 104 25.46 7.99 -20.18
C THR A 104 25.57 7.28 -21.52
N ASP A 105 26.67 6.56 -21.66
CA ASP A 105 26.96 5.66 -22.75
C ASP A 105 26.21 4.32 -22.67
N TYR A 106 25.33 4.17 -21.68
CA TYR A 106 24.47 3.00 -21.55
C TYR A 106 23.07 3.29 -22.09
N LYS A 107 22.46 2.27 -22.69
CA LYS A 107 21.02 2.15 -22.87
C LYS A 107 20.46 1.38 -21.68
N VAL A 108 19.74 2.09 -20.80
CA VAL A 108 19.14 1.51 -19.59
C VAL A 108 17.66 1.25 -19.80
N ARG A 109 17.21 0.02 -19.55
CA ARG A 109 15.81 -0.40 -19.70
C ARG A 109 15.27 -0.88 -18.36
N TYR A 110 14.19 -0.28 -17.88
CA TYR A 110 13.49 -0.80 -16.71
C TYR A 110 12.39 -1.81 -17.11
N ARG A 111 12.42 -3.00 -16.51
CA ARG A 111 11.45 -4.09 -16.69
C ARG A 111 10.53 -4.18 -15.47
N PRO A 112 9.30 -3.62 -15.53
CA PRO A 112 8.44 -3.50 -14.35
C PRO A 112 7.99 -4.84 -13.76
N LYS A 113 7.81 -5.87 -14.61
CA LYS A 113 7.32 -7.20 -14.16
C LYS A 113 8.28 -7.90 -13.20
N LYS A 114 9.58 -7.69 -13.37
CA LYS A 114 10.63 -8.33 -12.58
C LYS A 114 11.39 -7.34 -11.69
N HIS A 115 11.07 -6.04 -11.78
CA HIS A 115 11.82 -4.97 -11.14
C HIS A 115 13.33 -5.01 -11.49
N ILE A 116 13.65 -5.07 -12.79
CA ILE A 116 15.04 -5.15 -13.27
C ILE A 116 15.40 -3.88 -14.05
N PHE A 117 16.60 -3.35 -13.82
CA PHE A 117 17.25 -2.38 -14.70
C PHE A 117 18.32 -3.08 -15.52
N GLU A 118 18.09 -3.22 -16.82
CA GLU A 118 19.04 -3.76 -17.79
C GLU A 118 19.92 -2.61 -18.31
N TYR A 119 21.23 -2.68 -18.08
CA TYR A 119 22.23 -1.78 -18.63
C TYR A 119 22.88 -2.46 -19.82
N VAL A 120 22.71 -1.86 -21.00
CA VAL A 120 23.32 -2.32 -22.26
C VAL A 120 24.27 -1.22 -22.73
N ALA A 121 25.50 -1.55 -23.11
CA ALA A 121 26.38 -0.58 -23.78
C ALA A 121 25.69 -0.05 -25.05
N LYS A 122 25.76 1.25 -25.34
CA LYS A 122 25.39 1.75 -26.67
C LYS A 122 26.48 1.35 -27.66
N ASP A 123 26.12 1.07 -28.91
CA ASP A 123 27.08 0.71 -29.96
C ASP A 123 28.26 1.71 -29.97
N GLY A 124 29.51 1.21 -29.88
CA GLY A 124 30.70 2.05 -29.86
C GLY A 124 31.13 2.60 -28.49
N THR A 125 30.62 2.05 -27.37
CA THR A 125 30.91 2.59 -26.03
C THR A 125 32.00 1.82 -25.29
N ASP A 126 32.93 2.62 -24.73
CA ASP A 126 34.29 2.24 -24.32
C ASP A 126 34.39 0.85 -23.69
N TRP A 127 33.68 0.52 -22.61
CA TRP A 127 34.06 -0.67 -21.84
C TRP A 127 33.78 -2.01 -22.53
N GLN A 128 32.75 -2.13 -23.39
CA GLN A 128 32.43 -3.42 -24.03
C GLN A 128 33.25 -3.64 -25.29
N ASP A 129 33.48 -2.61 -26.11
CA ASP A 129 34.47 -2.67 -27.19
C ASP A 129 35.87 -2.86 -26.61
N ILE A 130 36.25 -2.19 -25.51
CA ILE A 130 37.53 -2.41 -24.80
C ILE A 130 37.52 -3.76 -24.04
N LEU A 131 36.38 -4.43 -23.83
CA LEU A 131 36.36 -5.83 -23.38
C LEU A 131 36.59 -6.75 -24.59
N GLU A 132 35.87 -6.55 -25.68
CA GLU A 132 35.79 -7.48 -26.82
C GLU A 132 36.89 -7.26 -27.86
N SER A 133 37.12 -6.04 -28.34
CA SER A 133 38.19 -5.69 -29.30
C SER A 133 39.58 -5.97 -28.73
N ASN A 134 39.74 -5.73 -27.43
CA ASN A 134 40.95 -6.05 -26.69
C ASN A 134 41.01 -7.52 -26.30
N THR A 135 39.91 -8.26 -26.13
CA THR A 135 40.02 -9.72 -25.98
C THR A 135 40.51 -10.41 -27.24
N GLU A 136 40.40 -9.80 -28.43
CA GLU A 136 41.07 -10.30 -29.63
C GLU A 136 42.55 -9.90 -29.70
N GLU A 137 42.92 -8.67 -29.31
CA GLU A 137 44.33 -8.23 -29.25
C GLU A 137 45.11 -8.84 -28.06
N TYR A 138 44.42 -9.21 -26.98
CA TYR A 138 44.93 -9.90 -25.79
C TYR A 138 44.51 -11.36 -25.72
N ARG A 139 43.97 -11.92 -26.81
CA ARG A 139 43.56 -13.33 -26.88
C ARG A 139 44.75 -14.27 -26.71
N ASP A 140 45.92 -13.79 -27.08
CA ASP A 140 47.18 -14.52 -27.07
C ASP A 140 47.95 -14.36 -25.74
N ASP A 141 47.57 -13.41 -24.86
CA ASP A 141 48.19 -13.18 -23.54
C ASP A 141 47.12 -13.13 -22.44
N ASP A 142 46.91 -14.29 -21.80
CA ASP A 142 45.94 -14.48 -20.72
C ASP A 142 46.11 -13.46 -19.57
N SER A 143 47.33 -12.95 -19.34
CA SER A 143 47.62 -12.00 -18.26
C SER A 143 47.04 -10.61 -18.53
N VAL A 144 47.08 -10.15 -19.78
CA VAL A 144 46.58 -8.82 -20.14
C VAL A 144 45.06 -8.81 -20.16
N ARG A 145 44.43 -9.89 -20.64
CA ARG A 145 42.97 -10.08 -20.56
C ARG A 145 42.48 -10.11 -19.13
N ALA A 146 43.15 -10.86 -18.24
CA ALA A 146 42.80 -10.92 -16.82
C ALA A 146 42.90 -9.55 -16.15
N THR A 147 44.00 -8.83 -16.41
CA THR A 147 44.23 -7.47 -15.89
C THR A 147 43.15 -6.49 -16.34
N PHE A 148 42.76 -6.53 -17.61
CA PHE A 148 41.69 -5.65 -18.12
C PHE A 148 40.37 -5.91 -17.40
N ILE A 149 39.95 -7.17 -17.33
CA ILE A 149 38.68 -7.55 -16.70
C ILE A 149 38.69 -7.21 -15.21
N HIS A 150 39.82 -7.42 -14.52
CA HIS A 150 40.00 -7.03 -13.13
C HIS A 150 39.81 -5.50 -12.94
N ASN A 151 40.46 -4.68 -13.77
CA ASN A 151 40.31 -3.22 -13.72
C ASN A 151 38.88 -2.76 -14.01
N TRP A 152 38.23 -3.35 -15.00
CA TRP A 152 36.84 -3.06 -15.32
C TRP A 152 35.90 -3.40 -14.15
N ARG A 153 36.02 -4.61 -13.57
CA ARG A 153 35.24 -5.04 -12.39
C ARG A 153 35.39 -4.06 -11.23
N ASN A 154 36.62 -3.63 -10.95
CA ASN A 154 36.92 -2.68 -9.87
C ASN A 154 36.31 -1.29 -10.07
N ASN A 155 36.01 -0.89 -11.30
CA ASN A 155 35.32 0.37 -11.58
C ASN A 155 33.78 0.19 -11.56
N VAL A 156 33.29 -0.84 -12.25
CA VAL A 156 31.86 -1.00 -12.53
C VAL A 156 31.09 -1.53 -11.33
N ILE A 157 31.60 -2.55 -10.64
CA ILE A 157 30.89 -3.19 -9.53
C ILE A 157 30.58 -2.17 -8.40
N PRO A 158 31.53 -1.36 -7.92
CA PRO A 158 31.23 -0.37 -6.88
C PRO A 158 30.16 0.65 -7.31
N SER A 159 30.23 1.15 -8.55
CA SER A 159 29.26 2.10 -9.09
C SER A 159 27.84 1.51 -9.11
N ILE A 160 27.70 0.26 -9.57
CA ILE A 160 26.42 -0.43 -9.60
C ILE A 160 25.92 -0.75 -8.19
N LYS A 161 26.80 -1.16 -7.26
CA LYS A 161 26.41 -1.39 -5.86
C LYS A 161 25.85 -0.13 -5.20
N VAL A 162 26.45 1.02 -5.45
CA VAL A 162 25.94 2.32 -4.97
C VAL A 162 24.55 2.59 -5.56
N ARG A 163 24.42 2.51 -6.89
CA ARG A 163 23.14 2.73 -7.59
C ARG A 163 22.04 1.79 -7.11
N SER A 164 22.33 0.51 -6.92
CA SER A 164 21.36 -0.51 -6.46
C SER A 164 20.73 -0.14 -5.12
N ARG A 165 21.43 0.63 -4.27
CA ARG A 165 20.93 1.09 -2.96
C ARG A 165 20.26 2.46 -3.00
N GLU A 166 20.32 3.18 -4.11
CA GLU A 166 19.67 4.48 -4.26
C GLU A 166 18.16 4.37 -4.20
N LYS A 167 17.49 5.41 -3.68
CA LYS A 167 16.05 5.37 -3.38
C LYS A 167 15.18 4.94 -4.57
N LEU A 168 15.52 5.36 -5.79
CA LEU A 168 14.75 5.04 -7.01
C LEU A 168 15.01 3.63 -7.54
N VAL A 169 16.16 3.04 -7.22
CA VAL A 169 16.56 1.70 -7.71
C VAL A 169 16.41 0.63 -6.63
N LYS A 170 16.35 1.01 -5.36
CA LYS A 170 16.23 0.10 -4.22
C LYS A 170 15.11 -0.93 -4.42
N GLY A 171 15.40 -2.19 -4.06
CA GLY A 171 14.50 -3.32 -4.30
C GLY A 171 14.33 -3.64 -5.80
N SER A 172 15.32 -3.31 -6.63
CA SER A 172 15.40 -3.73 -8.02
C SER A 172 16.78 -4.31 -8.30
N THR A 173 16.79 -5.32 -9.16
CA THR A 173 18.02 -5.93 -9.64
C THR A 173 18.60 -5.06 -10.75
N ILE A 174 19.90 -4.84 -10.72
CA ILE A 174 20.65 -4.23 -11.83
C ILE A 174 21.38 -5.34 -12.57
N GLU A 175 21.20 -5.40 -13.88
CA GLU A 175 21.86 -6.36 -14.77
C GLU A 175 22.71 -5.60 -15.78
N ILE A 176 23.98 -5.99 -15.93
CA ILE A 176 24.75 -5.63 -17.13
C ILE A 176 24.56 -6.74 -18.14
N ILE A 177 24.06 -6.34 -19.31
CA ILE A 177 23.78 -7.23 -20.43
C ILE A 177 24.82 -6.96 -21.51
N ASP A 178 25.26 -8.03 -22.15
CA ASP A 178 26.12 -8.00 -23.33
C ASP A 178 25.38 -7.29 -24.49
N SER A 179 25.98 -6.24 -25.06
CA SER A 179 25.37 -5.49 -26.17
C SER A 179 25.32 -6.24 -27.49
N ILE A 180 26.20 -7.22 -27.73
CA ILE A 180 26.17 -8.07 -28.92
C ILE A 180 25.09 -9.14 -28.76
N ASP A 181 25.09 -9.81 -27.62
CA ASP A 181 24.09 -10.82 -27.28
C ASP A 181 23.26 -10.36 -26.09
N GLU A 182 22.14 -9.67 -26.35
CA GLU A 182 21.22 -9.20 -25.30
C GLU A 182 20.63 -10.35 -24.44
N SER A 183 20.86 -11.62 -24.77
CA SER A 183 20.48 -12.76 -23.94
C SER A 183 21.55 -13.13 -22.89
N THR A 184 22.78 -12.67 -23.08
CA THR A 184 23.91 -12.94 -22.19
C THR A 184 24.01 -11.87 -21.10
N LYS A 185 23.93 -12.32 -19.84
CA LYS A 185 24.19 -11.50 -18.66
C LYS A 185 25.69 -11.54 -18.32
N LEU A 186 26.25 -10.39 -17.98
CA LEU A 186 27.66 -10.27 -17.57
C LEU A 186 27.80 -10.08 -16.06
N LEU A 187 26.90 -9.29 -15.46
CA LEU A 187 26.90 -8.98 -14.04
C LEU A 187 25.46 -8.78 -13.54
N GLU A 188 25.19 -9.19 -12.31
CA GLU A 188 23.92 -8.99 -11.62
C GLU A 188 24.15 -8.52 -10.18
N VAL A 189 23.49 -7.43 -9.81
CA VAL A 189 23.57 -6.83 -8.48
C VAL A 189 22.18 -6.58 -7.94
N GLU A 190 21.90 -7.10 -6.74
CA GLU A 190 20.64 -6.91 -6.03
C GLU A 190 20.93 -6.34 -4.64
N ASP A 191 20.25 -5.24 -4.28
CA ASP A 191 20.42 -4.51 -3.01
C ASP A 191 21.90 -4.19 -2.64
N GLY A 192 22.73 -4.01 -3.67
CA GLY A 192 24.16 -3.72 -3.56
C GLY A 192 25.04 -4.93 -3.24
N GLU A 193 24.53 -6.14 -3.42
CA GLU A 193 25.29 -7.40 -3.38
C GLU A 193 25.40 -7.96 -4.80
N VAL A 194 26.59 -8.43 -5.18
CA VAL A 194 26.80 -9.09 -6.48
C VAL A 194 26.30 -10.52 -6.32
N ILE A 195 25.29 -10.89 -7.11
CA ILE A 195 24.68 -12.23 -7.07
C ILE A 195 25.06 -13.09 -8.28
N TYR A 196 25.56 -12.46 -9.34
CA TYR A 196 26.15 -13.14 -10.49
C TYR A 196 27.25 -12.28 -11.12
N ASP A 197 28.39 -12.88 -11.42
CA ASP A 197 29.51 -12.27 -12.12
C ASP A 197 30.11 -13.32 -13.08
N LYS A 198 29.95 -13.09 -14.38
CA LYS A 198 30.46 -14.00 -15.43
C LYS A 198 31.98 -14.18 -15.34
N PHE A 199 32.68 -13.23 -14.73
CA PHE A 199 34.14 -13.14 -14.72
C PHE A 199 34.77 -13.48 -13.36
N GLU A 200 34.00 -14.06 -12.42
CA GLU A 200 34.48 -14.35 -11.06
C GLU A 200 35.69 -15.29 -11.02
N ASN A 201 35.79 -16.22 -11.98
CA ASN A 201 36.83 -17.26 -12.02
C ASN A 201 38.14 -16.81 -12.71
N ILE A 202 38.27 -15.54 -13.10
CA ILE A 202 39.50 -15.02 -13.69
C ILE A 202 40.48 -14.75 -12.56
N GLU A 203 41.61 -15.46 -12.56
CA GLU A 203 42.69 -15.30 -11.58
C GLU A 203 43.30 -13.88 -11.67
N ASP A 204 43.68 -13.34 -10.51
CA ASP A 204 44.36 -12.04 -10.36
C ASP A 204 45.82 -12.09 -10.83
#